data_AF-E2ZAQ4-F1
#
_entry.id   AF-E2ZAQ4-F1
#
_cell.length_a   1.000
_cell.length_b   1.000
_cell.length_c   1.000
_cell.angle_alpha   90.00
_cell.angle_beta   90.00
_cell.angle_gamma   90.00
#
_symmetry.space_group_name_H-M   'P 1'
#
loop_
_entity.id
_entity.type
_entity.pdbx_description
1 polymer ?
#
loop_
_entity_poly.entity_id
_entity_poly.type
_entity_poly.pdbx_seq_one_letter_code
_entity_poly.pdbx_strand_id
1 'polypeptide(L)'
;MHMLYDLAEMAFTDELLGKNVTKNDLAIAEKWLYLFAQRLGVEQAKVIRSFVADELVTLYTYRETCVRKAYSLPGAYGRGGETDDFYGKKLAYIQGRIKELEGSITPEDLTGDPTQYSGYRSCEIFRG
;
A
#
# COMPACT_ATOMS: atom_id res chain seq x y z
N MET A 1 5.14 -6.05 19.79
CA MET A 1 4.95 -5.17 18.61
C MET A 1 3.49 -5.32 18.21
N HIS A 2 2.68 -4.30 18.49
CA HIS A 2 1.26 -4.31 18.12
C HIS A 2 1.17 -3.95 16.64
N MET A 3 0.46 -4.74 15.84
CA MET A 3 0.18 -4.42 14.44
C MET A 3 -0.93 -3.39 14.39
N LEU A 4 -0.76 -2.38 13.52
CA LEU A 4 -1.78 -1.35 13.29
C LEU A 4 -2.99 -1.92 12.53
N TYR A 5 -2.80 -2.99 11.76
CA TYR A 5 -3.84 -3.61 10.94
C TYR A 5 -4.11 -5.06 11.37
N ASP A 6 -5.39 -5.40 11.54
CA ASP A 6 -5.85 -6.79 11.60
C ASP A 6 -6.51 -7.17 10.28
N LEU A 7 -6.22 -8.38 9.78
CA LEU A 7 -6.83 -8.93 8.59
C LEU A 7 -8.37 -8.99 8.69
N ALA A 8 -8.91 -9.23 9.89
CA ALA A 8 -10.36 -9.29 10.11
C ALA A 8 -11.06 -7.94 9.95
N GLU A 9 -10.33 -6.83 10.10
CA GLU A 9 -10.84 -5.46 9.99
C GLU A 9 -10.65 -4.86 8.59
N MET A 10 -9.97 -5.58 7.70
CA MET A 10 -9.67 -5.12 6.34
C MET A 10 -10.78 -5.51 5.36
N ALA A 11 -11.18 -4.56 4.52
CA ALA A 11 -12.14 -4.78 3.44
C ALA A 11 -11.42 -4.90 2.10
N PHE A 12 -11.19 -6.12 1.64
CA PHE A 12 -10.61 -6.37 0.31
C PHE A 12 -11.70 -6.51 -0.75
N THR A 13 -11.83 -5.51 -1.61
CA THR A 13 -12.84 -5.44 -2.68
C THR A 13 -12.43 -6.13 -3.97
N ASP A 14 -11.16 -6.49 -4.13
CA ASP A 14 -10.67 -7.10 -5.36
C ASP A 14 -11.03 -8.59 -5.45
N GLU A 15 -11.84 -8.97 -6.44
CA GLU A 15 -12.35 -10.36 -6.57
C GLU A 15 -11.25 -11.42 -6.80
N LEU A 16 -10.14 -11.03 -7.43
CA LEU A 16 -9.03 -11.94 -7.70
C LEU A 16 -8.10 -12.04 -6.49
N LEU A 17 -7.74 -10.91 -5.90
CA LEU A 17 -6.69 -10.81 -4.89
C LEU A 17 -7.23 -10.92 -3.48
N GLY A 18 -8.39 -10.32 -3.18
CA GLY A 18 -8.96 -10.25 -1.83
C GLY A 18 -9.12 -11.62 -1.18
N LYS A 19 -9.66 -12.60 -1.90
CA LYS A 19 -9.81 -13.99 -1.44
C LYS A 19 -8.48 -14.72 -1.21
N ASN A 20 -7.39 -14.21 -1.76
CA ASN A 20 -6.07 -14.81 -1.73
C ASN A 20 -5.12 -14.12 -0.74
N VAL A 21 -5.54 -13.02 -0.11
CA VAL A 21 -4.74 -12.31 0.89
C VAL A 21 -4.48 -13.20 2.10
N THR A 22 -3.26 -13.16 2.60
CA THR A 22 -2.86 -13.84 3.83
C THR A 22 -2.42 -12.84 4.89
N LYS A 23 -2.39 -13.28 6.16
CA LYS A 23 -1.84 -12.48 7.27
C LYS A 23 -0.40 -12.03 7.02
N ASN A 24 0.38 -12.84 6.30
CA ASN A 24 1.76 -12.51 5.97
C ASN A 24 1.85 -11.38 4.94
N ASP A 25 0.96 -11.37 3.93
CA ASP A 25 0.92 -10.29 2.94
C ASP A 25 0.58 -8.95 3.62
N LEU A 26 -0.38 -8.96 4.55
CA LEU A 26 -0.75 -7.77 5.33
C LEU A 26 0.39 -7.31 6.25
N ALA A 27 1.07 -8.24 6.92
CA ALA A 27 2.21 -7.91 7.79
C ALA A 27 3.38 -7.30 7.00
N ILE A 28 3.62 -7.74 5.76
CA ILE A 28 4.63 -7.13 4.88
C ILE A 28 4.14 -5.76 4.39
N ALA A 29 2.87 -5.63 4.01
CA ALA A 29 2.27 -4.37 3.59
C ALA A 29 2.37 -3.28 4.66
N GLU A 30 2.14 -3.62 5.93
CA GLU A 30 2.28 -2.68 7.05
C GLU A 30 3.75 -2.20 7.19
N LYS A 31 4.74 -3.07 6.96
CA LYS A 31 6.16 -2.65 6.94
C LYS A 31 6.45 -1.67 5.80
N TRP A 32 5.81 -1.85 4.65
CA TRP A 32 5.93 -0.90 3.54
C TRP A 32 5.33 0.47 3.88
N LEU A 33 4.18 0.50 4.57
CA LEU A 33 3.61 1.73 5.10
C LEU A 33 4.60 2.45 6.02
N TYR A 34 5.23 1.73 6.96
CA TYR A 34 6.21 2.36 7.86
C TYR A 34 7.48 2.82 7.16
N LEU A 35 7.96 2.07 6.17
CA LEU A 35 9.09 2.51 5.35
C LEU A 35 8.75 3.79 4.57
N PHE A 36 7.53 3.87 4.04
CA PHE A 36 7.04 5.07 3.35
C PHE A 36 6.91 6.26 4.31
N ALA A 37 6.31 6.05 5.49
CA ALA A 37 6.22 7.06 6.54
C ALA A 37 7.61 7.58 6.95
N GLN A 38 8.59 6.69 7.13
CA GLN A 38 9.98 7.08 7.43
C GLN A 38 10.61 7.94 6.33
N ARG A 39 10.34 7.64 5.05
CA ARG A 39 10.82 8.48 3.92
C ARG A 39 10.22 9.88 3.93
N LEU A 40 9.02 10.03 4.49
CA LEU A 40 8.35 11.31 4.69
C LEU A 40 8.75 12.00 6.01
N GLY A 41 9.65 11.40 6.81
CA GLY A 41 10.06 11.95 8.11
C GLY A 41 9.05 11.70 9.25
N VAL A 42 8.10 10.78 9.05
CA VAL A 42 7.11 10.38 10.06
C VAL A 42 7.62 9.18 10.85
N GLU A 43 7.56 9.28 12.18
CA GLU A 43 7.90 8.17 13.07
C GLU A 43 6.79 7.11 13.05
N GLN A 44 7.18 5.83 13.08
CA GLN A 44 6.24 4.69 13.07
C GLN A 44 5.13 4.82 14.12
N ALA A 45 5.45 5.28 15.33
CA ALA A 45 4.49 5.42 16.43
C ALA A 45 3.43 6.50 16.20
N LYS A 46 3.63 7.40 15.23
CA LYS A 46 2.71 8.47 14.88
C LYS A 46 1.78 8.12 13.71
N VAL A 47 2.04 7.00 13.04
CA VAL A 47 1.19 6.56 11.93
C VAL A 47 -0.15 6.07 12.49
N ILE A 48 -1.24 6.66 12.02
CA ILE A 48 -2.60 6.30 12.41
C ILE A 48 -3.34 5.60 11.26
N ARG A 49 -4.43 4.91 11.58
CA ARG A 49 -5.38 4.47 10.55
C ARG A 49 -6.15 5.69 10.05
N SER A 50 -6.02 5.96 8.76
CA SER A 50 -6.78 6.96 8.01
C SER A 50 -7.24 6.31 6.71
N PHE A 51 -8.26 6.87 6.05
CA PHE A 51 -8.73 6.35 4.76
C PHE A 51 -7.59 6.18 3.75
N VAL A 52 -6.65 7.13 3.74
CA VAL A 52 -5.52 7.13 2.81
C VAL A 52 -4.48 6.07 3.18
N ALA A 53 -4.20 5.89 4.48
CA ALA A 53 -3.33 4.83 4.96
C ALA A 53 -3.93 3.43 4.71
N ASP A 54 -5.24 3.28 4.91
CA ASP A 54 -5.99 2.05 4.65
C ASP A 54 -5.94 1.66 3.16
N GLU A 55 -6.16 2.62 2.25
CA GLU A 55 -6.07 2.39 0.80
C GLU A 55 -4.64 2.01 0.40
N LEU A 56 -3.62 2.70 0.93
CA LEU A 56 -2.23 2.41 0.64
C LEU A 56 -1.83 1.00 1.11
N VAL A 57 -2.21 0.62 2.34
CA VAL A 57 -1.95 -0.72 2.88
C VAL A 57 -2.69 -1.78 2.09
N THR A 58 -3.92 -1.50 1.65
CA THR A 58 -4.67 -2.42 0.77
C THR A 58 -3.93 -2.66 -0.54
N LEU A 59 -3.43 -1.60 -1.18
CA LEU A 59 -2.64 -1.71 -2.42
C LEU A 59 -1.32 -2.46 -2.20
N TYR A 60 -0.58 -2.19 -1.12
CA TYR A 60 0.60 -2.96 -0.78
C TYR A 60 0.27 -4.44 -0.55
N THR A 61 -0.83 -4.74 0.15
CA THR A 61 -1.27 -6.11 0.41
C THR A 61 -1.59 -6.85 -0.89
N TYR A 62 -2.24 -6.17 -1.84
CA TYR A 62 -2.48 -6.71 -3.17
C TYR A 62 -1.20 -6.93 -3.97
N ARG A 63 -0.22 -6.01 -3.87
CA ARG A 63 1.10 -6.19 -4.50
C ARG A 63 1.79 -7.45 -3.98
N GLU A 64 1.84 -7.65 -2.66
CA GLU A 64 2.45 -8.84 -2.06
C GLU A 64 1.70 -10.13 -2.45
N THR A 65 0.37 -10.07 -2.50
CA THR A 65 -0.45 -11.20 -2.97
C THR A 65 -0.13 -11.56 -4.43
N CYS A 66 -0.02 -10.57 -5.32
CA CYS A 66 0.38 -10.78 -6.71
C CYS A 66 1.78 -11.40 -6.82
N VAL A 67 2.76 -10.82 -6.12
CA VAL A 67 4.15 -11.32 -6.08
C VAL A 67 4.16 -12.79 -5.64
N ARG A 68 3.55 -13.09 -4.50
CA ARG A 68 3.49 -14.45 -3.96
C ARG A 68 2.82 -15.42 -4.93
N LYS A 69 1.69 -15.04 -5.53
CA LYS A 69 0.96 -15.91 -6.48
C LYS A 69 1.72 -16.11 -7.78
N ALA A 70 2.41 -15.10 -8.30
CA ALA A 70 3.25 -15.20 -9.49
C ALA A 70 4.41 -16.19 -9.27
N TYR A 71 5.08 -16.14 -8.11
CA TYR A 71 6.17 -17.07 -7.77
C TYR A 71 5.70 -18.46 -7.33
N SER A 72 4.44 -18.63 -6.96
CA SER A 72 3.87 -19.92 -6.52
C SER A 72 3.49 -20.86 -7.67
N LEU A 73 3.74 -20.48 -8.94
CA LEU A 73 3.45 -21.31 -10.11
C LEU A 73 4.75 -21.89 -10.71
N PRO A 74 5.34 -22.96 -10.12
CA PRO A 74 6.29 -23.77 -10.85
C PRO A 74 5.53 -24.55 -11.93
N GLY A 75 5.59 -24.09 -13.18
CA GLY A 75 5.15 -24.88 -14.33
C GLY A 75 3.70 -24.68 -14.82
N ALA A 76 3.06 -23.54 -14.55
CA ALA A 76 1.80 -23.19 -15.22
C ALA A 76 2.01 -22.74 -16.68
N TYR A 77 2.69 -23.57 -17.47
CA TYR A 77 2.60 -23.50 -18.93
C TYR A 77 1.21 -24.00 -19.29
N GLY A 78 0.32 -23.08 -19.69
CA GLY A 78 -0.96 -23.47 -20.28
C GLY A 78 -0.69 -24.42 -21.45
N ARG A 79 -1.52 -25.45 -21.59
CA ARG A 79 -1.44 -26.55 -22.58
C ARG A 79 -1.47 -26.10 -24.06
N GLY A 80 -1.35 -24.79 -24.34
CA GLY A 80 -1.42 -24.16 -25.65
C GLY A 80 -0.51 -22.94 -25.84
N GLY A 81 0.49 -22.71 -24.98
CA GLY A 81 1.57 -21.72 -25.24
C GLY A 81 1.23 -20.23 -25.05
N GLU A 82 -0.04 -19.88 -24.80
CA GLU A 82 -0.43 -18.55 -24.33
C GLU A 82 -0.79 -18.61 -22.83
N THR A 83 0.06 -18.03 -21.99
CA THR A 83 -0.24 -17.80 -20.58
C THR A 83 -0.62 -16.34 -20.41
N ASP A 84 -1.92 -16.07 -20.30
CA ASP A 84 -2.40 -14.74 -19.96
C ASP A 84 -2.01 -14.47 -18.50
N ASP A 85 -0.91 -13.75 -18.28
CA ASP A 85 -0.35 -13.46 -16.95
C ASP A 85 -1.21 -12.42 -16.22
N PHE A 86 -2.36 -12.85 -15.73
CA PHE A 86 -3.32 -12.01 -15.02
C PHE A 86 -2.71 -11.35 -13.77
N TYR A 87 -1.84 -12.06 -13.03
CA TYR A 87 -1.20 -11.53 -11.83
C TYR A 87 -0.11 -10.52 -12.18
N GLY A 88 0.69 -10.75 -13.23
CA GLY A 88 1.71 -9.81 -13.70
C GLY A 88 1.10 -8.52 -14.25
N LYS A 89 0.05 -8.60 -15.09
CA LYS A 89 -0.67 -7.40 -15.56
C LYS A 89 -1.25 -6.59 -14.41
N LYS A 90 -1.83 -7.29 -13.41
CA LYS A 90 -2.41 -6.66 -12.23
C LYS A 90 -1.37 -6.06 -11.30
N LEU A 91 -0.21 -6.71 -11.16
CA LEU A 91 0.93 -6.19 -10.43
C LEU A 91 1.39 -4.84 -10.99
N ALA A 92 1.54 -4.73 -12.32
CA ALA A 92 1.91 -3.47 -12.98
C ALA A 92 0.89 -2.36 -12.72
N TYR A 93 -0.41 -2.68 -12.81
CA TYR A 93 -1.49 -1.74 -12.48
C TYR A 93 -1.44 -1.28 -11.02
N ILE A 94 -1.29 -2.20 -10.07
CA ILE A 94 -1.19 -1.89 -8.63
C ILE A 94 0.04 -1.03 -8.35
N GLN A 95 1.18 -1.34 -8.94
CA GLN A 95 2.40 -0.53 -8.80
C GLN A 95 2.22 0.90 -9.32
N GLY A 96 1.48 1.07 -10.42
CA GLY A 96 1.08 2.40 -10.92
C GLY A 96 0.26 3.18 -9.89
N ARG A 97 -0.81 2.57 -9.37
CA ARG A 97 -1.66 3.19 -8.35
C ARG A 97 -0.92 3.51 -7.06
N ILE A 98 -0.03 2.63 -6.61
CA ILE A 98 0.83 2.88 -5.44
C ILE A 98 1.65 4.15 -5.69
N LYS A 99 2.30 4.26 -6.85
CA LYS A 99 3.15 5.42 -7.17
C LYS A 99 2.36 6.73 -7.22
N GLU A 100 1.15 6.70 -7.79
CA GLU A 100 0.26 7.86 -7.82
C GLU A 100 -0.16 8.28 -6.41
N LEU A 101 -0.53 7.32 -5.56
CA LEU A 101 -0.97 7.57 -4.20
C LEU A 101 0.20 8.02 -3.29
N GLU A 102 1.36 7.36 -3.36
CA GLU A 102 2.57 7.78 -2.66
C GLU A 102 3.03 9.19 -3.06
N GLY A 103 2.76 9.61 -4.30
CA GLY A 103 3.07 10.95 -4.77
C GLY A 103 2.12 12.05 -4.28
N SER A 104 0.92 11.69 -3.82
CA SER A 104 -0.08 12.64 -3.31
C SER A 104 -0.12 12.71 -1.78
N ILE A 105 0.27 11.63 -1.08
CA ILE A 105 0.26 11.56 0.38
C ILE A 105 1.26 12.53 1.00
N THR A 106 0.82 13.24 2.03
CA THR A 106 1.66 14.08 2.87
C THR A 106 1.84 13.49 4.28
N PRO A 107 2.82 13.96 5.08
CA PRO A 107 2.99 13.55 6.47
C PRO A 107 1.72 13.73 7.33
N GLU A 108 0.94 14.77 7.05
CA GLU A 108 -0.32 15.08 7.72
C GLU A 108 -1.38 13.99 7.49
N ASP A 109 -1.46 13.43 6.29
CA ASP A 109 -2.41 12.37 5.94
C ASP A 109 -2.14 11.06 6.71
N LEU A 110 -0.88 10.83 7.10
CA LEU A 110 -0.43 9.65 7.85
C LEU A 110 -0.54 9.81 9.36
N THR A 111 -0.55 11.05 9.86
CA THR A 111 -0.51 11.36 11.30
C THR A 111 -1.81 11.95 11.84
N GLY A 112 -2.65 12.51 10.96
CA GLY A 112 -3.88 13.21 11.33
C GLY A 112 -3.66 14.56 12.02
N ASP A 113 -2.40 15.03 12.16
CA ASP A 113 -2.06 16.30 12.78
C ASP A 113 -1.45 17.28 11.77
N PRO A 114 -2.26 18.24 11.25
CA PRO A 114 -1.78 19.23 10.30
C PRO A 114 -0.83 20.26 10.93
N THR A 115 -0.84 20.43 12.26
CA THR A 115 -0.07 21.48 12.93
C THR A 115 1.39 21.09 13.15
N GLN A 116 1.68 19.79 13.23
CA GLN A 116 3.04 19.28 13.42
C GLN A 116 3.90 19.34 12.15
N TYR A 117 3.28 19.34 10.95
CA TYR A 117 3.97 19.20 9.67
C TYR A 117 3.76 20.37 8.69
N SER A 118 3.09 21.45 9.13
CA SER A 118 2.77 22.67 8.38
C SER A 118 3.91 23.28 7.54
N GLY A 119 5.17 22.95 7.80
CA GLY A 119 6.33 23.46 7.04
C GLY A 119 6.62 22.76 5.70
N TYR A 120 5.96 21.64 5.37
CA TYR A 120 6.31 20.90 4.13
C TYR A 120 5.80 21.54 2.83
N ARG A 121 4.83 22.49 2.88
CA ARG A 121 4.36 23.27 1.71
C ARG A 121 3.81 24.68 1.99
N SER A 122 3.99 25.27 3.17
CA SER A 122 3.55 26.65 3.41
C SER A 122 4.61 27.66 2.96
N CYS A 123 4.64 28.02 1.66
CA CYS A 123 5.12 29.35 1.31
C CYS A 123 4.05 30.34 1.77
N GLU A 124 4.35 31.14 2.79
CA GLU A 124 3.52 32.29 3.15
C GLU A 124 3.35 33.15 1.89
N ILE A 125 2.12 33.27 1.39
CA ILE A 125 1.83 34.21 0.32
C ILE A 125 1.86 35.59 0.96
N PHE A 126 3.04 36.23 0.92
CA PHE A 126 3.21 37.61 1.37
C PHE A 126 2.32 38.50 0.51
N ARG A 127 1.15 38.89 1.01
CA ARG A 127 0.39 40.02 0.47
C ARG A 127 0.92 41.25 1.19
N GLY A 128 1.66 42.07 0.44
CA GLY A 128 2.25 43.32 0.91
C GLY A 128 1.24 44.30 1.47
#